data_AF-A0A553RBZ5-F1
#
_entry.id   AF-A0A553RBZ5-F1
#
_cell.length_a   1.000
_cell.length_b   1.000
_cell.length_c   1.000
_cell.angle_alpha   90.00
_cell.angle_beta   90.00
_cell.angle_gamma   90.00
#
_symmetry.space_group_name_H-M   'P 1'
#
loop_
_entity.id
_entity.type
_entity.pdbx_description
1 polymer ?
#
loop_
_entity_poly.entity_id
_entity_poly.type
_entity_poly.pdbx_seq_one_letter_code
_entity_poly.pdbx_strand_id
1 'polypeptide(L)'
;YINGDFDSILPEVKTFYAEKNCKLIETPDQNLTDFTKCLAIMLEEIQAQKLKNVIFERIDSIVTLGGLGGRFDQIMASVETLFHAQKMTDLPVLGRQHRLNVNTGLEGKWCSLIPVGSPCLTTTSGLKWNL
;
A
#
# COMPACT_ATOMS: atom_id res chain seq x y z
N TYR A 1 -3.08 -5.32 -13.71
CA TYR A 1 -2.05 -6.37 -13.90
C TYR A 1 -2.14 -7.32 -12.71
N ILE A 2 -1.50 -8.47 -12.79
CA ILE A 2 -1.31 -9.38 -11.65
C ILE A 2 0.19 -9.61 -11.56
N ASN A 3 0.79 -9.36 -10.40
CA ASN A 3 2.20 -9.67 -10.15
C ASN A 3 2.35 -10.62 -8.96
N GLY A 4 3.51 -11.26 -8.91
CA GLY A 4 3.95 -12.11 -7.81
C GLY A 4 5.02 -13.09 -8.28
N ASP A 5 5.57 -13.87 -7.37
CA ASP A 5 6.31 -15.08 -7.75
C ASP A 5 5.39 -16.23 -8.20
N PHE A 6 4.07 -16.04 -8.02
CA PHE A 6 3.00 -16.96 -8.43
C PHE A 6 3.00 -18.31 -7.72
N ASP A 7 3.54 -18.37 -6.50
CA ASP A 7 3.48 -19.58 -5.65
C ASP A 7 2.09 -19.83 -5.03
N SER A 8 1.26 -18.79 -4.97
CA SER A 8 -0.04 -18.78 -4.29
C SER A 8 -1.25 -18.74 -5.25
N ILE A 9 -1.06 -18.34 -6.50
CA ILE A 9 -2.14 -18.27 -7.49
C ILE A 9 -2.41 -19.67 -8.07
N LEU A 10 -3.69 -20.05 -8.14
CA LEU A 10 -4.08 -21.31 -8.77
C LEU A 10 -3.85 -21.27 -10.29
N PRO A 11 -3.36 -22.36 -10.93
CA PRO A 11 -3.10 -22.39 -12.36
C PRO A 11 -4.30 -21.97 -13.22
N GLU A 12 -5.51 -22.42 -12.88
CA GLU A 12 -6.75 -22.08 -13.58
C GLU A 12 -7.10 -20.59 -13.46
N VAL A 13 -6.81 -19.96 -12.32
CA VAL A 13 -7.02 -18.52 -12.11
C VAL A 13 -6.01 -17.72 -12.93
N LYS A 14 -4.75 -18.16 -12.95
CA LYS A 14 -3.68 -17.54 -13.77
C LYS A 14 -4.02 -17.60 -15.26
N THR A 15 -4.43 -18.77 -15.75
CA THR A 15 -4.87 -18.98 -17.15
C THR A 15 -6.09 -18.12 -17.48
N PHE A 16 -7.11 -18.10 -16.62
CA PHE A 16 -8.31 -17.29 -16.83
C PHE A 16 -7.98 -15.81 -17.06
N TYR A 17 -7.12 -15.22 -16.21
CA TYR A 17 -6.75 -13.81 -16.38
C TYR A 17 -5.83 -13.58 -17.58
N ALA A 18 -4.97 -14.54 -17.94
CA ALA A 18 -4.16 -14.47 -19.16
C ALA A 18 -5.05 -14.40 -20.42
N GLU A 19 -6.08 -15.25 -20.50
CA GLU A 19 -7.05 -15.27 -21.61
C GLU A 19 -7.87 -13.97 -21.70
N LYS A 20 -8.04 -13.25 -20.58
CA LYS A 20 -8.68 -11.93 -20.53
C LYS A 20 -7.71 -10.77 -20.81
N ASN A 21 -6.53 -11.04 -21.37
CA ASN A 21 -5.48 -10.06 -21.66
C ASN A 21 -5.00 -9.28 -20.42
N CYS A 22 -5.10 -9.86 -19.22
CA CYS A 22 -4.50 -9.25 -18.05
C CYS A 22 -2.97 -9.39 -18.12
N LYS A 23 -2.25 -8.27 -17.94
CA LYS A 23 -0.78 -8.28 -17.86
C LYS A 23 -0.34 -9.06 -16.61
N LEU A 24 0.27 -10.23 -16.82
CA LEU A 24 0.92 -11.03 -15.78
C LEU A 24 2.39 -10.66 -15.69
N ILE A 25 2.87 -10.29 -14.50
CA ILE A 25 4.24 -9.83 -14.26
C ILE A 25 4.88 -10.71 -13.19
N GLU A 26 5.79 -11.58 -13.59
CA GLU A 26 6.50 -12.44 -12.64
C GLU A 26 7.56 -11.62 -11.90
N THR A 27 7.56 -11.73 -10.58
CA THR A 27 8.48 -11.01 -9.69
C THR A 27 9.15 -11.99 -8.74
N PRO A 28 10.21 -12.69 -9.17
CA PRO A 28 10.77 -13.83 -8.43
C PRO A 28 11.62 -13.42 -7.22
N ASP A 29 11.88 -12.13 -7.01
CA ASP A 29 12.63 -11.64 -5.85
C ASP A 29 11.99 -12.10 -4.54
N GLN A 30 12.81 -12.75 -3.71
CA GLN A 30 12.44 -13.32 -2.41
C GLN A 30 12.83 -12.41 -1.24
N ASN A 31 13.51 -11.29 -1.50
CA ASN A 31 13.85 -10.31 -0.45
C ASN A 31 12.70 -9.33 -0.17
N LEU A 32 11.75 -9.20 -1.10
CA LEU A 32 10.60 -8.32 -1.00
C LEU A 32 9.30 -9.10 -1.20
N THR A 33 8.28 -8.74 -0.42
CA THR A 33 6.95 -9.32 -0.55
C THR A 33 6.28 -8.90 -1.86
N ASP A 34 5.31 -9.69 -2.31
CA ASP A 34 4.51 -9.36 -3.49
C ASP A 34 3.80 -8.01 -3.36
N PHE A 35 3.43 -7.60 -2.14
CA PHE A 35 2.86 -6.27 -1.91
C PHE A 35 3.87 -5.15 -2.20
N THR A 36 5.10 -5.23 -1.68
CA THR A 36 6.13 -4.22 -1.97
C THR A 36 6.48 -4.18 -3.46
N LYS A 37 6.61 -5.36 -4.09
CA LYS A 37 6.89 -5.48 -5.54
C LYS A 37 5.74 -4.91 -6.38
N CYS A 38 4.50 -5.15 -5.97
CA CYS A 38 3.30 -4.61 -6.62
C CYS A 38 3.29 -3.08 -6.59
N LEU A 39 3.59 -2.49 -5.43
CA LEU A 39 3.63 -1.04 -5.25
C LEU A 39 4.72 -0.40 -6.13
N ALA A 40 5.91 -0.99 -6.19
CA ALA A 40 7.00 -0.50 -7.03
C ALA A 40 6.59 -0.46 -8.52
N ILE A 41 6.06 -1.57 -9.04
CA ILE A 41 5.57 -1.66 -10.42
C ILE A 41 4.47 -0.62 -10.68
N MET A 42 3.53 -0.44 -9.74
CA MET A 42 2.45 0.54 -9.87
C MET A 42 3.02 1.95 -10.04
N LEU A 43 3.95 2.33 -9.16
CA LEU A 43 4.54 3.66 -9.14
C LEU A 43 5.39 3.95 -10.39
N GLU A 44 6.13 2.95 -10.89
CA GLU A 44 6.86 3.04 -12.15
C GLU A 44 5.91 3.28 -13.34
N GLU A 45 4.80 2.55 -13.41
CA GLU A 45 3.81 2.71 -14.47
C GLU A 45 3.15 4.10 -14.41
N ILE A 46 2.80 4.57 -13.20
CA ILE A 46 2.29 5.93 -12.97
C ILE A 46 3.28 6.98 -13.49
N GLN A 47 4.57 6.83 -13.17
CA GLN A 47 5.60 7.76 -13.61
C GLN A 47 5.81 7.72 -15.12
N ALA A 48 5.81 6.52 -15.72
CA ALA A 48 5.93 6.35 -17.16
C ALA A 48 4.76 6.98 -17.92
N GLN A 49 3.54 6.92 -17.38
CA GLN A 49 2.37 7.55 -18.00
C GLN A 49 2.42 9.08 -17.92
N LYS A 50 2.90 9.65 -16.80
CA LYS A 50 3.15 11.10 -16.69
C LYS A 50 4.13 11.61 -17.75
N LEU A 51 5.23 10.88 -18.00
CA LEU A 51 6.23 11.26 -18.99
C LEU A 51 5.73 11.24 -20.45
N LYS A 52 4.69 10.45 -20.73
CA LYS A 52 4.12 10.29 -22.08
C LYS A 52 3.14 11.40 -22.47
N ASN A 53 2.95 12.45 -21.63
CA ASN A 53 2.00 13.54 -21.85
C ASN A 53 0.56 13.09 -22.17
N VAL A 54 0.22 11.87 -21.76
CA VAL A 54 -1.19 11.45 -21.69
C VAL A 54 -1.82 12.27 -20.58
N ILE A 55 -3.06 12.73 -20.75
CA ILE A 55 -3.84 13.40 -19.69
C ILE A 55 -3.90 12.42 -18.52
N PHE A 56 -2.97 12.56 -17.58
CA PHE A 56 -2.87 11.71 -16.42
C PHE A 56 -3.43 12.50 -15.26
N GLU A 57 -4.65 12.16 -14.86
CA GLU A 57 -5.22 12.68 -13.64
C GLU A 57 -4.30 12.35 -12.47
N ARG A 58 -4.08 13.32 -11.60
CA ARG A 58 -3.22 13.14 -10.43
C ARG A 58 -3.80 12.02 -9.58
N ILE A 59 -3.00 10.99 -9.32
CA ILE A 59 -3.32 10.02 -8.28
C ILE A 59 -3.08 10.68 -6.94
N ASP A 60 -4.14 10.80 -6.15
CA ASP A 60 -4.07 11.36 -4.80
C ASP A 60 -3.92 10.28 -3.72
N SER A 61 -4.29 9.03 -4.03
CA SER A 61 -4.29 7.93 -3.05
C SER A 61 -4.19 6.55 -3.72
N ILE A 62 -3.54 5.62 -3.03
CA ILE A 62 -3.54 4.18 -3.35
C ILE A 62 -4.28 3.47 -2.21
N VAL A 63 -5.27 2.65 -2.57
CA VAL A 63 -6.06 1.88 -1.60
C VAL A 63 -5.69 0.42 -1.71
N THR A 64 -5.10 -0.13 -0.64
CA THR A 64 -4.77 -1.56 -0.54
C THR A 64 -5.89 -2.29 0.19
N LEU A 65 -6.32 -3.44 -0.36
CA LEU A 65 -7.32 -4.31 0.26
C LEU A 65 -6.67 -5.62 0.71
N GLY A 66 -6.95 -6.04 1.95
CA GLY A 66 -6.30 -7.20 2.58
C GLY A 66 -5.00 -6.82 3.31
N GLY A 67 -4.23 -7.82 3.72
CA GLY A 67 -2.92 -7.63 4.40
C GLY A 67 -2.99 -7.25 5.89
N LEU A 68 -4.17 -6.94 6.44
CA LEU A 68 -4.34 -6.56 7.85
C LEU A 68 -4.88 -7.69 8.74
N GLY A 69 -5.02 -8.91 8.21
CA GLY A 69 -5.50 -10.09 8.92
C GLY A 69 -4.87 -11.37 8.38
N GLY A 70 -5.14 -12.50 9.04
CA GLY A 70 -4.57 -13.79 8.67
C GLY A 70 -3.19 -14.03 9.31
N ARG A 71 -2.21 -14.41 8.48
CA ARG A 71 -0.83 -14.68 8.92
C ARG A 71 -0.18 -13.42 9.51
N PHE A 72 0.22 -13.49 10.77
CA PHE A 72 0.75 -12.33 11.49
C PHE A 72 2.02 -11.76 10.86
N ASP A 73 2.91 -12.61 10.36
CA ASP A 73 4.13 -12.20 9.67
C ASP A 73 3.83 -11.38 8.39
N GLN A 74 2.76 -11.73 7.66
CA GLN A 74 2.30 -10.98 6.49
C GLN A 74 1.62 -9.64 6.88
N ILE A 75 0.97 -9.58 8.04
CA ILE A 75 0.47 -8.32 8.60
C ILE A 75 1.63 -7.37 8.86
N MET A 76 2.68 -7.86 9.53
CA MET A 76 3.88 -7.07 9.79
C MET A 76 4.62 -6.70 8.51
N ALA A 77 4.66 -7.60 7.52
CA ALA A 77 5.23 -7.28 6.21
C ALA A 77 4.43 -6.19 5.47
N SER A 78 3.11 -6.15 5.64
CA SER A 78 2.28 -5.07 5.09
C SER A 78 2.59 -3.72 5.75
N VAL A 79 2.85 -3.73 7.06
CA VAL A 79 3.33 -2.54 7.78
C VAL A 79 4.71 -2.12 7.26
N GLU A 80 5.64 -3.07 7.07
CA GLU A 80 6.98 -2.80 6.51
C GLU A 80 6.91 -2.19 5.09
N THR A 81 5.98 -2.66 4.24
CA THR A 81 5.76 -2.06 2.92
C THR A 81 5.44 -0.56 3.02
N LEU A 82 4.75 -0.09 4.07
CA LEU A 82 4.50 1.34 4.29
C LEU A 82 5.79 2.11 4.60
N PHE A 83 6.74 1.52 5.33
CA PHE A 83 8.05 2.12 5.56
C PHE A 83 8.88 2.21 4.27
N HIS A 84 8.81 1.20 3.41
CA HIS A 84 9.40 1.28 2.07
C HIS A 84 8.73 2.35 1.20
N ALA A 85 7.40 2.43 1.24
CA ALA A 85 6.61 3.36 0.44
C ALA A 85 7.02 4.83 0.64
N GLN A 86 7.41 5.21 1.87
CA GLN A 86 7.92 6.56 2.17
C GLN A 86 9.12 6.98 1.31
N LYS A 87 9.90 6.03 0.78
CA LYS A 87 11.05 6.28 -0.12
C LYS A 87 10.70 6.07 -1.59
N MET A 88 9.58 5.39 -1.87
CA MET A 88 9.16 5.04 -3.22
C MET A 88 8.23 6.09 -3.83
N THR A 89 7.49 6.84 -3.02
CA THR A 89 6.49 7.81 -3.50
C THR A 89 6.38 9.04 -2.61
N ASP A 90 6.01 10.16 -3.22
CA ASP A 90 5.63 11.40 -2.52
C ASP A 90 4.18 11.38 -2.01
N LEU A 91 3.42 10.31 -2.31
CA LEU A 91 2.09 10.15 -1.72
C LEU A 91 2.19 10.09 -0.19
N PRO A 92 1.30 10.78 0.55
CA PRO A 92 1.38 10.80 2.00
C PRO A 92 1.26 9.40 2.62
N VAL A 93 2.37 8.89 3.14
CA VAL A 93 2.42 7.75 4.06
C VAL A 93 2.75 8.33 5.43
N LEU A 94 1.75 8.46 6.32
CA LEU A 94 1.79 9.09 7.66
C LEU A 94 3.23 9.43 8.15
N GLY A 95 3.60 10.70 8.03
CA GLY A 95 4.85 11.33 8.44
C GLY A 95 4.74 12.17 9.74
N ARG A 96 5.45 13.31 9.80
CA ARG A 96 5.69 14.03 11.07
C ARG A 96 4.53 14.91 11.56
N GLN A 97 3.79 15.57 10.68
CA GLN A 97 2.70 16.47 11.06
C GLN A 97 1.51 16.26 10.14
N HIS A 98 0.38 15.88 10.72
CA HIS A 98 -0.81 15.49 9.98
C HIS A 98 -2.05 16.15 10.55
N ARG A 99 -2.99 16.45 9.64
CA ARG A 99 -4.36 16.80 9.96
C ARG A 99 -5.26 15.78 9.29
N LEU A 100 -5.93 14.96 10.08
CA LEU A 100 -6.88 13.97 9.60
C LEU A 100 -8.29 14.52 9.81
N ASN A 101 -9.04 14.70 8.73
CA ASN A 101 -10.45 15.10 8.81
C ASN A 101 -11.29 13.83 8.93
N VAL A 102 -11.78 13.55 10.14
CA VAL A 102 -12.52 12.34 10.52
C VAL A 102 -14.02 12.63 10.66
N ASN A 103 -14.62 13.18 9.61
CA ASN A 103 -16.00 13.66 9.59
C ASN A 103 -16.77 13.22 8.34
N THR A 104 -16.39 12.09 7.74
CA THR A 104 -17.05 11.56 6.54
C THR A 104 -18.34 10.79 6.87
N GLY A 105 -18.49 10.32 8.11
CA GLY A 105 -19.59 9.46 8.54
C GLY A 105 -19.31 7.97 8.32
N LEU A 106 -18.14 7.62 7.76
CA LEU A 106 -17.69 6.25 7.57
C LEU A 106 -16.78 5.77 8.72
N GLU A 107 -16.39 6.67 9.62
CA GLU A 107 -15.45 6.36 10.70
C GLU A 107 -16.04 5.41 11.75
N GLY A 108 -15.18 4.52 12.27
CA GLY A 108 -15.51 3.65 13.39
C GLY A 108 -15.49 4.38 14.75
N LYS A 109 -15.73 3.62 15.82
CA LYS A 109 -15.78 4.16 17.20
C LYS A 109 -14.41 4.37 17.85
N TRP A 110 -13.35 3.79 17.29
CA TRP A 110 -12.04 3.72 17.92
C TRP A 110 -10.92 4.01 16.93
N CYS A 111 -9.82 4.55 17.45
CA CYS A 111 -8.58 4.79 16.74
C CYS A 111 -7.40 4.68 17.73
N SER A 112 -6.20 4.46 17.22
CA SER A 112 -4.98 4.36 18.02
C SER A 112 -3.76 4.85 17.24
N LEU A 113 -2.73 5.30 17.95
CA LEU A 113 -1.39 5.56 17.40
C LEU A 113 -0.45 4.45 17.89
N ILE A 114 0.21 3.77 16.96
CA ILE A 114 1.07 2.61 17.26
C ILE A 114 2.49 2.88 16.73
N PRO A 115 3.49 3.10 17.59
CA PRO A 115 4.87 3.35 17.18
C PRO A 115 5.59 2.04 16.84
N VAL A 116 5.34 1.48 15.65
CA VAL A 116 5.89 0.17 15.26
C VAL A 116 7.40 0.20 15.03
N GLY A 117 7.91 1.19 14.28
CA GLY A 117 9.32 1.21 13.87
C GLY A 117 10.28 1.71 14.95
N SER A 118 9.86 2.69 15.75
CA SER A 118 10.66 3.27 16.83
C SER A 118 9.82 4.11 17.80
N PRO A 119 10.30 4.36 19.03
CA PRO A 119 9.66 5.30 19.94
C PRO A 119 9.48 6.69 19.32
N CYS A 120 8.35 7.35 19.61
CA CYS A 120 8.03 8.66 19.06
C CYS A 120 7.68 9.67 20.16
N LEU A 121 8.10 10.92 19.95
CA LEU A 121 7.55 12.08 20.65
C LEU A 121 6.34 12.57 19.85
N THR A 122 5.17 12.58 20.47
CA THR A 122 3.90 12.84 19.78
C THR A 122 3.09 13.88 20.53
N THR A 123 2.42 14.76 19.78
CA THR A 123 1.40 15.66 20.30
C THR A 123 0.15 15.49 19.44
N THR A 124 -1.01 15.43 20.08
CA THR A 124 -2.29 15.22 19.39
C THR A 124 -3.36 16.20 19.85
N SER A 125 -4.38 16.38 19.03
CA SER A 125 -5.60 17.12 19.39
C SER A 125 -6.80 16.44 18.74
N GLY A 126 -7.98 16.57 19.35
CA GLY A 126 -9.23 15.97 18.85
C GLY A 126 -9.46 14.51 19.22
N LEU A 127 -8.50 13.83 19.83
CA LEU A 127 -8.70 12.49 20.40
C LEU A 127 -9.34 12.59 21.78
N LYS A 128 -10.04 11.52 22.19
CA LYS A 128 -10.55 11.38 23.57
C LYS A 128 -9.41 11.42 24.59
N TRP A 129 -8.28 10.84 24.24
CA TRP A 129 -7.04 10.89 25.02
C TRP A 129 -5.94 11.47 24.13
N ASN A 130 -5.66 12.75 24.30
CA ASN A 130 -4.56 13.40 23.61
C ASN A 130 -3.24 13.11 24.35
N LEU A 131 -2.20 12.85 23.56
CA LEU A 131 -0.78 12.88 23.94
C LEU A 131 -0.22 14.30 23.82
#